data_AF-A0A920VUX5-F1
#
_entry.id   AF-A0A920VUX5-F1
#
_cell.length_a   1.000
_cell.length_b   1.000
_cell.length_c   1.000
_cell.angle_alpha   90.00
_cell.angle_beta   90.00
_cell.angle_gamma   90.00
#
_symmetry.space_group_name_H-M   'P 1'
#
loop_
_entity.id
_entity.type
_entity.pdbx_description
1 polymer ?
#
loop_
_entity_poly.entity_id
_entity_poly.type
_entity_poly.pdbx_seq_one_letter_code
_entity_poly.pdbx_strand_id
1 'polypeptide(L)'
;MALAGIMGGLETGISNKTQAIYLESAFFTPAAIRGRARKFSIQTDASTRFERGVDFELQVLAIKRASTLINETLGSDFSPIQEFIRKSSIPKNRDIVLNINNLNKILGMNLTKSTVKKGLTSLGLRNSVSNSNNLKVKVPSWRFDLKIEADLIEEIARLEGYNNIPQSALSRKIRTSEDTLHTSIRKTFQSMGYNEVITYSFIDQSLAELVGEKKKQLIFVENPISQNMNVMRASLLPGLLDTLSYNINQGSESLKIFEIGSVFNKRDSNKINEREVVGGLITGIEGKDNWSGSNKELDFFDLKGNLETVLPELSKFSFKKEQVPFLHPGKTAALYKGQKKVGYLGTVNPKLLDKLDIKGEVNFFEFSVDDISGKKNIKFKKFSRFPLGPREICHL
;
A
#
# COMPACT_ATOMS: atom_id res chain seq x y z
N MET A 1 -25.63 31.21 15.47
CA MET A 1 -24.38 30.72 16.10
C MET A 1 -23.61 29.91 15.06
N ALA A 2 -22.32 29.66 15.28
CA ALA A 2 -21.40 29.11 14.29
C ALA A 2 -20.73 27.80 14.75
N LEU A 3 -20.21 27.03 13.79
CA LEU A 3 -19.19 26.01 14.06
C LEU A 3 -17.86 26.73 14.27
N ALA A 4 -17.43 26.84 15.53
CA ALA A 4 -16.26 27.59 15.95
C ALA A 4 -15.00 27.24 15.12
N GLY A 5 -14.40 28.27 14.50
CA GLY A 5 -13.21 28.11 13.66
C GLY A 5 -13.42 27.32 12.36
N ILE A 6 -14.67 27.03 11.97
CA ILE A 6 -14.98 26.24 10.77
C ILE A 6 -15.95 27.01 9.87
N MET A 7 -17.18 27.28 10.32
CA MET A 7 -18.22 27.87 9.47
C MET A 7 -19.24 28.68 10.27
N GLY A 8 -19.58 29.86 9.76
CA GLY A 8 -20.66 30.69 10.30
C GLY A 8 -22.04 30.08 10.06
N GLY A 9 -22.97 30.26 11.00
CA GLY A 9 -24.38 29.88 10.79
C GLY A 9 -25.13 30.93 9.98
N LEU A 10 -26.07 30.48 9.14
CA LEU A 10 -26.84 31.32 8.22
C LEU A 10 -27.56 32.49 8.91
N GLU A 11 -28.27 32.22 10.00
CA GLU A 11 -29.06 33.23 10.74
C GLU A 11 -28.19 34.25 11.49
N THR A 12 -26.90 33.98 11.67
CA THR A 12 -25.96 34.86 12.38
C THR A 12 -24.92 35.51 11.47
N GLY A 13 -25.08 35.40 10.16
CA GLY A 13 -24.26 36.09 9.18
C GLY A 13 -24.67 37.56 9.01
N ILE A 14 -23.81 38.34 8.36
CA ILE A 14 -24.13 39.70 7.92
C ILE A 14 -25.14 39.62 6.77
N SER A 15 -26.15 40.49 6.78
CA SER A 15 -27.18 40.61 5.75
C SER A 15 -27.34 42.08 5.33
N ASN A 16 -28.16 42.32 4.30
CA ASN A 16 -28.45 43.69 3.83
C ASN A 16 -29.16 44.56 4.88
N LYS A 17 -29.72 43.97 5.94
CA LYS A 17 -30.39 44.69 7.04
C LYS A 17 -29.47 44.92 8.25
N THR A 18 -28.23 44.43 8.20
CA THR A 18 -27.31 44.49 9.36
C THR A 18 -26.80 45.92 9.56
N GLN A 19 -27.06 46.47 10.75
CA GLN A 19 -26.62 47.81 11.14
C GLN A 19 -25.48 47.80 12.18
N ALA A 20 -25.29 46.67 12.87
CA ALA A 20 -24.25 46.49 13.87
C ALA A 20 -23.63 45.10 13.70
N ILE A 21 -22.31 45.01 13.91
CA ILE A 21 -21.54 43.77 13.79
C ILE A 21 -20.74 43.50 15.06
N TYR A 22 -20.48 42.23 15.33
CA TYR A 22 -19.54 41.79 16.35
C TYR A 22 -18.39 41.06 15.66
N LEU A 23 -17.15 41.52 15.88
CA LEU A 23 -15.97 40.92 15.28
C LEU A 23 -15.38 39.87 16.22
N GLU A 24 -15.16 38.66 15.68
CA GLU A 24 -14.49 37.57 16.39
C GLU A 24 -13.06 37.41 15.85
N SER A 25 -12.09 37.42 16.77
CA SER A 25 -10.70 37.04 16.49
C SER A 25 -10.23 36.09 17.60
N ALA A 26 -10.19 34.79 17.28
CA ALA A 26 -9.96 33.74 18.26
C ALA A 26 -8.78 32.85 17.88
N PHE A 27 -8.21 32.20 18.90
CA PHE A 27 -7.29 31.08 18.72
C PHE A 27 -8.01 29.78 19.11
N PHE A 28 -8.14 28.87 18.15
CA PHE A 28 -8.58 27.51 18.42
C PHE A 28 -7.39 26.57 18.41
N THR A 29 -7.29 25.68 19.40
CA THR A 29 -6.22 24.68 19.42
C THR A 29 -6.37 23.75 18.22
N PRO A 30 -5.29 23.46 17.45
CA PRO A 30 -5.40 22.66 16.23
C PRO A 30 -6.01 21.28 16.45
N ALA A 31 -5.72 20.67 17.60
CA ALA A 31 -6.29 19.38 18.00
C ALA A 31 -7.82 19.44 18.19
N ALA A 32 -8.37 20.59 18.57
CA ALA A 32 -9.81 20.74 18.72
C ALA A 32 -10.54 20.84 17.37
N ILE A 33 -9.90 21.37 16.31
CA ILE A 33 -10.55 21.55 14.99
C ILE A 33 -10.31 20.35 14.07
N ARG A 34 -9.14 19.72 14.15
CA ARG A 34 -8.67 18.66 13.22
C ARG A 34 -9.72 17.59 12.96
N GLY A 35 -10.09 17.43 11.68
CA GLY A 35 -10.98 16.36 11.22
C GLY A 35 -12.46 16.62 11.48
N ARG A 36 -12.82 17.68 12.22
CA ARG A 36 -14.23 18.04 12.45
C ARG A 36 -14.89 18.56 11.18
N ALA A 37 -14.17 19.38 10.40
CA ALA A 37 -14.71 19.90 9.15
C ALA A 37 -14.97 18.76 8.15
N ARG A 38 -14.04 17.81 8.02
CA ARG A 38 -14.18 16.59 7.19
C ARG A 38 -15.34 15.70 7.63
N LYS A 39 -15.62 15.59 8.93
CA LYS A 39 -16.78 14.83 9.45
C LYS A 39 -18.10 15.35 8.89
N PHE A 40 -18.18 16.63 8.56
CA PHE A 40 -19.35 17.27 7.96
C PHE A 40 -19.19 17.52 6.45
N SER A 41 -18.13 17.00 5.83
CA SER A 41 -17.80 17.25 4.41
C SER A 41 -17.65 18.74 4.07
N ILE A 42 -17.20 19.54 5.03
CA ILE A 42 -16.97 20.97 4.87
C ILE A 42 -15.46 21.22 4.82
N GLN A 43 -15.03 22.11 3.93
CA GLN A 43 -13.68 22.64 3.90
C GLN A 43 -13.74 24.15 3.69
N THR A 44 -13.34 24.92 4.70
CA THR A 44 -13.26 26.37 4.64
C THR A 44 -11.83 26.87 4.82
N ASP A 45 -11.62 28.13 4.48
CA ASP A 45 -10.38 28.83 4.76
C ASP A 45 -10.03 28.85 6.26
N ALA A 46 -11.06 29.04 7.10
CA ALA A 46 -10.91 29.03 8.55
C ALA A 46 -10.53 27.64 9.06
N SER A 47 -11.26 26.59 8.67
CA SER A 47 -10.96 25.23 9.12
C SER A 47 -9.56 24.82 8.71
N THR A 48 -9.17 25.07 7.46
CA THR A 48 -7.84 24.72 6.95
C THR A 48 -6.71 25.38 7.74
N ARG A 49 -6.86 26.66 8.12
CA ARG A 49 -5.87 27.40 8.91
C ARG A 49 -5.83 26.92 10.36
N PHE A 50 -6.99 26.82 11.02
CA PHE A 50 -7.05 26.41 12.43
C PHE A 50 -6.63 24.95 12.66
N GLU A 51 -6.90 24.03 11.73
CA GLU A 51 -6.45 22.62 11.84
C GLU A 51 -4.92 22.48 11.78
N ARG A 52 -4.24 23.40 11.09
CA ARG A 52 -2.78 23.44 10.95
C ARG A 52 -2.10 24.23 12.07
N GLY A 53 -2.75 25.29 12.54
CA GLY A 53 -2.22 26.21 13.54
C GLY A 53 -2.22 27.63 13.02
N VAL A 54 -2.94 28.50 13.74
CA VAL A 54 -2.84 29.96 13.60
C VAL A 54 -2.04 30.46 14.80
N ASP A 55 -1.16 31.42 14.57
CA ASP A 55 -0.36 32.06 15.62
C ASP A 55 -1.25 32.48 16.80
N PHE A 56 -0.94 31.98 17.99
CA PHE A 56 -1.70 32.21 19.22
C PHE A 56 -1.41 33.57 19.87
N GLU A 57 -0.51 34.38 19.32
CA GLU A 57 -0.24 35.76 19.74
C GLU A 57 -0.82 36.80 18.75
N LEU A 58 -1.39 36.38 17.61
CA LEU A 58 -1.79 37.25 16.49
C LEU A 58 -3.16 37.94 16.67
N GLN A 59 -4.03 37.43 17.55
CA GLN A 59 -5.47 37.76 17.57
C GLN A 59 -5.74 39.25 17.77
N VAL A 60 -5.02 39.87 18.71
CA VAL A 60 -5.16 41.30 19.04
C VAL A 60 -4.71 42.20 17.89
N LEU A 61 -3.61 41.84 17.21
CA LEU A 61 -3.15 42.57 16.04
C LEU A 61 -4.16 42.44 14.89
N ALA A 62 -4.66 41.22 14.65
CA ALA A 62 -5.61 40.93 13.58
C ALA A 62 -6.94 41.69 13.76
N ILE A 63 -7.51 41.71 14.97
CA ILE A 63 -8.78 42.41 15.21
C ILE A 63 -8.61 43.93 15.10
N LYS A 64 -7.49 44.49 15.60
CA LYS A 64 -7.18 45.91 15.42
C LYS A 64 -7.09 46.28 13.95
N ARG A 65 -6.38 45.47 13.15
CA ARG A 65 -6.25 45.72 11.71
C ARG A 65 -7.60 45.64 11.00
N ALA A 66 -8.44 44.65 11.32
CA ALA A 66 -9.78 44.52 10.76
C ALA A 66 -10.65 45.73 11.11
N SER A 67 -10.67 46.16 12.38
CA SER A 67 -11.40 47.34 12.83
C SER A 67 -10.93 48.61 12.12
N THR A 68 -9.62 48.82 11.95
CA THR A 68 -9.09 49.97 11.21
C THR A 68 -9.60 50.00 9.76
N LEU A 69 -9.52 48.87 9.05
CA LEU A 69 -9.95 48.78 7.65
C LEU A 69 -11.46 49.03 7.50
N ILE A 70 -12.27 48.49 8.42
CA ILE A 70 -13.71 48.69 8.42
C ILE A 70 -14.03 50.17 8.69
N ASN A 71 -13.35 50.78 9.66
CA ASN A 71 -13.55 52.20 9.96
C ASN A 71 -13.16 53.10 8.77
N GLU A 72 -12.02 52.83 8.11
CA GLU A 72 -11.59 53.56 6.91
C GLU A 72 -12.59 53.46 5.75
N THR A 73 -13.31 52.33 5.65
CA THR A 73 -14.23 52.07 4.54
C THR A 73 -15.65 52.54 4.82
N LEU A 74 -16.15 52.36 6.04
CA LEU A 74 -17.57 52.55 6.41
C LEU A 74 -17.79 53.70 7.41
N GLY A 75 -16.73 54.29 7.97
CA GLY A 75 -16.83 55.36 8.97
C GLY A 75 -17.59 54.92 10.23
N SER A 76 -17.09 53.88 10.91
CA SER A 76 -17.79 53.21 12.01
C SER A 76 -17.07 53.34 13.35
N ASP A 77 -17.82 53.62 14.41
CA ASP A 77 -17.29 53.62 15.77
C ASP A 77 -17.20 52.19 16.34
N PHE A 78 -16.04 51.86 16.93
CA PHE A 78 -15.82 50.56 17.57
C PHE A 78 -15.72 50.72 19.09
N SER A 79 -16.33 49.80 19.83
CA SER A 79 -16.10 49.68 21.27
C SER A 79 -14.66 49.20 21.57
N PRO A 80 -14.16 49.38 22.80
CA PRO A 80 -12.91 48.76 23.23
C PRO A 80 -12.91 47.24 22.99
N ILE A 81 -11.74 46.69 22.66
CA ILE A 81 -11.56 45.25 22.46
C ILE A 81 -11.76 44.53 23.79
N GLN A 82 -12.66 43.55 23.79
CA GLN A 82 -12.86 42.65 24.93
C GLN A 82 -12.01 41.38 24.73
N GLU A 83 -11.11 41.11 25.68
CA GLU A 83 -10.18 39.98 25.60
C GLU A 83 -10.49 38.94 26.69
N PHE A 84 -10.73 37.70 26.27
CA PHE A 84 -10.99 36.56 27.16
C PHE A 84 -9.87 35.53 27.01
N ILE A 85 -8.82 35.66 27.83
CA ILE A 85 -7.68 34.73 27.83
C ILE A 85 -7.75 33.75 29.00
N ARG A 86 -7.75 32.46 28.67
CA ARG A 86 -7.40 31.40 29.63
C ARG A 86 -5.91 31.10 29.58
N LYS A 87 -5.12 31.77 30.42
CA LYS A 87 -3.64 31.67 30.43
C LYS A 87 -3.10 30.23 30.51
N SER A 88 -3.79 29.33 31.20
CA SER A 88 -3.38 27.92 31.33
C SER A 88 -3.57 27.10 30.05
N SER A 89 -4.37 27.58 29.09
CA SER A 89 -4.67 26.89 27.83
C SER A 89 -3.90 27.44 26.64
N ILE A 90 -3.14 28.54 26.80
CA ILE A 90 -2.28 29.09 25.76
C ILE A 90 -1.05 28.17 25.57
N PRO A 91 -0.68 27.82 24.32
CA PRO A 91 0.56 27.10 24.05
C PRO A 91 1.77 27.84 24.61
N LYS A 92 2.70 27.12 25.24
CA LYS A 92 3.95 27.73 25.71
C LYS A 92 4.97 27.75 24.58
N ASN A 93 5.63 28.90 24.41
CA ASN A 93 6.82 29.02 23.56
C ASN A 93 7.88 28.01 24.03
N ARG A 94 8.43 27.26 23.08
CA ARG A 94 9.38 26.17 23.35
C ARG A 94 10.79 26.61 23.06
N ASP A 95 11.71 26.08 23.85
CA ASP A 95 13.13 26.19 23.59
C ASP A 95 13.64 24.83 23.08
N ILE A 96 14.29 24.81 21.92
CA ILE A 96 14.90 23.63 21.33
C ILE A 96 16.41 23.80 21.38
N VAL A 97 17.14 22.75 21.76
CA VAL A 97 18.60 22.75 21.74
C VAL A 97 19.08 22.11 20.45
N LEU A 98 19.88 22.85 19.69
CA LEU A 98 20.52 22.40 18.46
C LEU A 98 22.01 22.15 18.70
N ASN A 99 22.49 20.94 18.40
CA ASN A 99 23.89 20.58 18.43
C ASN A 99 24.50 20.75 17.03
N ILE A 100 25.51 21.62 16.91
CA ILE A 100 26.13 21.95 15.62
C ILE A 100 26.86 20.75 15.01
N ASN A 101 27.46 19.88 15.84
CA ASN A 101 28.13 18.68 15.34
C ASN A 101 27.13 17.66 14.78
N ASN A 102 25.98 17.51 15.43
CA ASN A 102 24.92 16.62 14.95
C ASN A 102 24.32 17.14 13.63
N LEU A 103 24.08 18.45 13.54
CA LEU A 103 23.64 19.12 12.31
C LEU A 103 24.61 18.84 11.15
N ASN A 104 25.91 19.08 11.36
CA ASN A 104 26.93 18.84 10.34
C ASN A 104 27.05 17.36 9.96
N LYS A 105 26.91 16.45 10.93
CA LYS A 105 26.88 15.00 10.68
C LYS A 105 25.68 14.58 9.83
N ILE A 106 24.49 15.11 10.11
CA ILE A 106 23.26 14.77 9.40
C ILE A 106 23.27 15.34 7.99
N LEU A 107 23.68 16.60 7.83
CA LEU A 107 23.74 17.26 6.53
C LEU A 107 24.97 16.88 5.71
N GLY A 108 26.00 16.30 6.32
CA GLY A 108 27.29 16.08 5.65
C GLY A 108 28.00 17.40 5.27
N MET A 109 27.69 18.48 5.99
CA MET A 109 28.23 19.83 5.76
C MET A 109 29.15 20.26 6.91
N ASN A 110 29.90 21.34 6.71
CA ASN A 110 30.76 21.94 7.74
C ASN A 110 30.31 23.38 8.04
N LEU A 111 29.08 23.52 8.55
CA LEU A 111 28.50 24.82 8.88
C LEU A 111 29.03 25.32 10.23
N THR A 112 29.39 26.61 10.28
CA THR A 112 29.83 27.25 11.52
C THR A 112 28.64 27.66 12.39
N LYS A 113 28.83 27.72 13.71
CA LYS A 113 27.81 28.22 14.66
C LYS A 113 27.30 29.62 14.31
N SER A 114 28.17 30.47 13.75
CA SER A 114 27.81 31.84 13.33
C SER A 114 26.84 31.82 12.14
N THR A 115 27.13 31.00 11.12
CA THR A 115 26.26 30.82 9.94
C THR A 115 24.90 30.30 10.35
N VAL A 116 24.86 29.24 11.16
CA VAL A 116 23.61 28.64 11.67
C VAL A 116 22.80 29.66 12.48
N LYS A 117 23.45 30.43 13.37
CA LYS A 117 22.78 31.47 14.15
C LYS A 117 22.15 32.55 13.26
N LYS A 118 22.85 33.00 12.21
CA LYS A 118 22.31 33.98 11.26
C LYS A 118 21.09 33.44 10.53
N GLY A 119 21.17 32.21 10.02
CA GLY A 119 20.06 31.54 9.33
C GLY A 119 18.82 31.38 10.21
N LEU A 120 18.97 30.88 11.44
CA LEU A 120 17.82 30.76 12.35
C LEU A 120 17.24 32.15 12.71
N THR A 121 18.09 33.16 12.91
CA THR A 121 17.62 34.50 13.25
C THR A 121 16.78 35.12 12.12
N SER A 122 17.14 34.91 10.85
CA SER A 122 16.36 35.43 9.71
C SER A 122 14.97 34.80 9.59
N LEU A 123 14.79 33.58 10.12
CA LEU A 123 13.49 32.90 10.24
C LEU A 123 12.65 33.37 11.44
N GLY A 124 13.14 34.35 12.21
CA GLY A 124 12.49 34.85 13.42
C GLY A 124 12.73 34.00 14.68
N LEU A 125 13.63 33.02 14.62
CA LEU A 125 14.00 32.19 15.77
C LEU A 125 15.01 32.94 16.64
N ARG A 126 14.69 33.11 17.93
CA ARG A 126 15.55 33.85 18.85
C ARG A 126 16.60 32.93 19.44
N ASN A 127 17.87 33.26 19.22
CA ASN A 127 19.00 32.45 19.63
C ASN A 127 19.56 32.92 20.98
N SER A 128 19.59 32.03 21.96
CA SER A 128 20.32 32.20 23.22
C SER A 128 21.59 31.34 23.20
N VAL A 129 22.72 31.93 23.60
CA VAL A 129 24.00 31.21 23.60
C VAL A 129 24.01 30.24 24.78
N SER A 130 24.06 28.95 24.48
CA SER A 130 24.62 27.94 25.38
C SER A 130 26.05 27.59 24.93
N ASN A 131 26.75 26.76 25.72
CA ASN A 131 28.11 26.22 25.56
C ASN A 131 28.65 26.11 24.12
N SER A 132 29.98 25.96 23.96
CA SER A 132 30.70 25.97 22.67
C SER A 132 29.93 25.34 21.48
N ASN A 133 29.41 24.12 21.61
CA ASN A 133 28.77 23.36 20.50
C ASN A 133 27.23 23.36 20.46
N ASN A 134 26.54 23.90 21.45
CA ASN A 134 25.07 23.89 21.52
C ASN A 134 24.50 25.30 21.32
N LEU A 135 23.37 25.38 20.62
CA LEU A 135 22.59 26.60 20.42
C LEU A 135 21.18 26.39 20.97
N LYS A 136 20.75 27.23 21.92
CA LYS A 136 19.39 27.16 22.46
C LYS A 136 18.51 28.15 21.71
N VAL A 137 17.51 27.62 21.01
CA VAL A 137 16.68 28.32 20.03
C VAL A 137 15.25 28.43 20.57
N LYS A 138 14.77 29.66 20.76
CA LYS A 138 13.39 29.92 21.16
C LYS A 138 12.50 30.01 19.92
N VAL A 139 11.51 29.12 19.86
CA VAL A 139 10.56 29.00 18.76
C VAL A 139 9.51 30.13 18.86
N PRO A 140 9.23 30.86 17.76
CA PRO A 140 8.18 31.85 17.75
C PRO A 140 6.77 31.22 17.72
N SER A 141 5.77 31.97 18.17
CA SER A 141 4.39 31.50 18.37
C SER A 141 3.69 31.00 17.10
N TRP A 142 4.07 31.50 15.93
CA TRP A 142 3.50 31.09 14.63
C TRP A 142 4.06 29.76 14.08
N ARG A 143 5.12 29.20 14.67
CA ARG A 143 5.77 27.94 14.21
C ARG A 143 5.31 26.75 15.04
N PHE A 144 4.26 26.07 14.57
CA PHE A 144 3.68 24.88 15.22
C PHE A 144 4.40 23.57 14.88
N ASP A 145 5.23 23.59 13.85
CA ASP A 145 6.00 22.49 13.29
C ASP A 145 7.33 22.26 14.03
N LEU A 146 7.96 23.30 14.57
CA LEU A 146 9.25 23.21 15.28
C LEU A 146 9.07 22.68 16.72
N LYS A 147 9.50 21.44 16.96
CA LYS A 147 9.35 20.74 18.25
C LYS A 147 10.62 20.02 18.71
N ILE A 148 11.44 19.56 17.79
CA ILE A 148 12.64 18.77 18.06
C ILE A 148 13.86 19.35 17.33
N GLU A 149 15.05 18.88 17.69
CA GLU A 149 16.30 19.30 17.05
C GLU A 149 16.27 19.10 15.51
N ALA A 150 15.71 17.98 15.04
CA ALA A 150 15.65 17.65 13.63
C ALA A 150 14.89 18.70 12.80
N ASP A 151 13.86 19.34 13.37
CA ASP A 151 13.09 20.38 12.67
C ASP A 151 13.94 21.64 12.44
N LEU A 152 14.85 21.95 13.37
CA LEU A 152 15.81 23.05 13.17
C LEU A 152 16.89 22.68 12.14
N ILE A 153 17.30 21.42 12.09
CA ILE A 153 18.23 20.93 11.07
C ILE A 153 17.59 21.02 9.68
N GLU A 154 16.30 20.68 9.56
CA GLU A 154 15.52 20.86 8.33
C GLU A 154 15.46 22.33 7.91
N GLU A 155 15.19 23.26 8.84
CA GLU A 155 15.17 24.69 8.51
C GLU A 155 16.51 25.19 7.99
N ILE A 156 17.63 24.72 8.55
CA ILE A 156 18.95 25.03 8.03
C ILE A 156 19.18 24.39 6.65
N ALA A 157 18.82 23.12 6.48
CA ALA A 157 18.89 22.44 5.18
C ALA A 157 18.10 23.19 4.09
N ARG A 158 16.91 23.69 4.44
CA ARG A 158 16.05 24.48 3.57
C ARG A 158 16.65 25.83 3.21
N LEU A 159 17.30 26.51 4.15
CA LEU A 159 17.98 27.78 3.92
C LEU A 159 19.23 27.62 3.06
N GLU A 160 20.04 26.59 3.30
CA GLU A 160 21.21 26.29 2.47
C GLU A 160 20.79 25.83 1.06
N GLY A 161 19.60 25.23 0.93
CA GLY A 161 19.07 24.69 -0.30
C GLY A 161 19.49 23.24 -0.50
N TYR A 162 18.52 22.34 -0.68
CA TYR A 162 18.74 20.90 -0.73
C TYR A 162 19.74 20.47 -1.81
N ASN A 163 19.79 21.18 -2.94
CA ASN A 163 20.71 20.91 -4.04
C ASN A 163 22.18 21.25 -3.70
N ASN A 164 22.42 22.09 -2.70
CA ASN A 164 23.76 22.48 -2.25
C ASN A 164 24.33 21.51 -1.22
N ILE A 165 23.51 20.57 -0.71
CA ILE A 165 23.93 19.57 0.26
C ILE A 165 24.75 18.48 -0.48
N PRO A 166 25.96 18.14 -0.02
CA PRO A 166 26.80 17.16 -0.69
C PRO A 166 26.14 15.78 -0.81
N GLN A 167 26.12 15.22 -2.03
CA GLN A 167 25.70 13.85 -2.24
C GLN A 167 26.84 12.89 -1.90
N SER A 168 26.59 11.94 -1.01
CA SER A 168 27.54 10.88 -0.67
C SER A 168 26.91 9.50 -0.82
N ALA A 169 27.67 8.55 -1.36
CA ALA A 169 27.23 7.16 -1.47
C ALA A 169 27.24 6.51 -0.09
N LEU A 170 26.16 5.79 0.25
CA LEU A 170 26.13 4.99 1.47
C LEU A 170 27.08 3.80 1.34
N SER A 171 27.93 3.58 2.34
CA SER A 171 28.76 2.39 2.40
C SER A 171 27.87 1.17 2.71
N ARG A 172 27.67 0.30 1.71
CA ARG A 172 26.87 -0.92 1.86
C ARG A 172 27.78 -2.14 1.77
N LYS A 173 27.65 -3.06 2.72
CA LYS A 173 28.18 -4.42 2.55
C LYS A 173 27.39 -5.08 1.41
N ILE A 174 28.07 -5.39 0.31
CA ILE A 174 27.48 -6.12 -0.81
C ILE A 174 27.04 -7.49 -0.29
N ARG A 175 25.74 -7.74 -0.28
CA ARG A 175 25.20 -9.09 -0.14
C ARG A 175 25.12 -9.67 -1.54
N THR A 176 25.77 -10.79 -1.79
CA THR A 176 25.52 -11.58 -3.00
C THR A 176 24.04 -11.95 -3.01
N SER A 177 23.31 -11.47 -4.02
CA SER A 177 21.91 -11.82 -4.20
C SER A 177 21.83 -13.28 -4.63
N GLU A 178 21.50 -14.18 -3.70
CA GLU A 178 20.95 -15.46 -4.09
C GLU A 178 19.64 -15.18 -4.86
N ASP A 179 19.45 -15.84 -6.02
CA ASP A 179 18.20 -15.75 -6.77
C ASP A 179 17.06 -16.14 -5.81
N THR A 180 16.13 -15.21 -5.58
CA THR A 180 15.01 -15.45 -4.66
C THR A 180 14.12 -16.56 -5.22
N LEU A 181 13.40 -17.27 -4.35
CA LEU A 181 12.43 -18.28 -4.76
C LEU A 181 11.44 -17.72 -5.80
N HIS A 182 10.96 -16.48 -5.60
CA HIS A 182 10.09 -15.78 -6.54
C HIS A 182 10.74 -15.59 -7.91
N THR A 183 11.99 -15.14 -7.95
CA THR A 183 12.74 -14.97 -9.21
C THR A 183 12.86 -16.31 -9.94
N SER A 184 13.15 -17.39 -9.21
CA SER A 184 13.24 -18.73 -9.80
C SER A 184 11.90 -19.18 -10.39
N ILE A 185 10.81 -19.05 -9.63
CA ILE A 185 9.46 -19.43 -10.09
C ILE A 185 9.08 -18.67 -11.36
N ARG A 186 9.27 -17.34 -11.37
CA ARG A 186 8.99 -16.50 -12.54
C ARG A 186 9.77 -16.94 -13.76
N LYS A 187 11.10 -17.10 -13.63
CA LYS A 187 11.97 -17.52 -14.74
C LYS A 187 11.54 -18.89 -15.28
N THR A 188 11.17 -19.84 -14.41
CA THR A 188 10.71 -21.17 -14.84
C THR A 188 9.40 -21.07 -15.62
N PHE A 189 8.38 -20.38 -15.12
CA PHE A 189 7.11 -20.20 -15.86
C PHE A 189 7.30 -19.48 -17.19
N GLN A 190 8.11 -18.42 -17.22
CA GLN A 190 8.46 -17.70 -18.45
C GLN A 190 9.15 -18.62 -19.47
N SER A 191 10.04 -19.50 -19.02
CA SER A 191 10.71 -20.48 -19.92
C SER A 191 9.74 -21.49 -20.53
N MET A 192 8.56 -21.69 -19.93
CA MET A 192 7.48 -22.56 -20.44
C MET A 192 6.41 -21.79 -21.22
N GLY A 193 6.66 -20.51 -21.53
CA GLY A 193 5.78 -19.66 -22.33
C GLY A 193 4.60 -19.06 -21.57
N TYR A 194 4.66 -18.98 -20.24
CA TYR A 194 3.65 -18.28 -19.46
C TYR A 194 3.91 -16.77 -19.38
N ASN A 195 2.85 -15.98 -19.41
CA ASN A 195 2.87 -14.55 -19.12
C ASN A 195 2.49 -14.27 -17.67
N GLU A 196 3.28 -13.46 -16.97
CA GLU A 196 2.93 -13.01 -15.62
C GLU A 196 1.86 -11.92 -15.71
N VAL A 197 0.79 -12.05 -14.92
CA VAL A 197 -0.28 -11.06 -14.80
C VAL A 197 -0.39 -10.60 -13.35
N ILE A 198 -0.95 -9.40 -13.15
CA ILE A 198 -1.23 -8.84 -11.83
C ILE A 198 -2.69 -8.42 -11.83
N THR A 199 -3.50 -9.09 -11.02
CA THR A 199 -4.94 -8.83 -10.92
C THR A 199 -5.27 -8.08 -9.63
N TYR A 200 -6.44 -7.45 -9.56
CA TYR A 200 -6.85 -6.76 -8.33
C TYR A 200 -7.04 -7.75 -7.18
N SER A 201 -6.58 -7.36 -5.99
CA SER A 201 -6.84 -8.11 -4.75
C SER A 201 -8.30 -8.01 -4.29
N PHE A 202 -9.04 -7.01 -4.79
CA PHE A 202 -10.46 -6.80 -4.53
C PHE A 202 -11.27 -7.33 -5.71
N ILE A 203 -12.25 -8.19 -5.41
CA ILE A 203 -13.13 -8.80 -6.40
C ILE A 203 -14.58 -8.61 -6.00
N ASP A 204 -15.48 -8.96 -6.90
CA ASP A 204 -16.92 -8.99 -6.62
C ASP A 204 -17.28 -10.22 -5.78
N GLN A 205 -18.18 -10.03 -4.81
CA GLN A 205 -18.68 -11.09 -3.94
C GLN A 205 -19.28 -12.26 -4.74
N SER A 206 -20.01 -12.00 -5.83
CA SER A 206 -20.64 -13.05 -6.62
C SER A 206 -19.61 -13.94 -7.31
N LEU A 207 -18.49 -13.37 -7.78
CA LEU A 207 -17.36 -14.12 -8.34
C LEU A 207 -16.65 -14.96 -7.28
N ALA A 208 -16.47 -14.42 -6.07
CA ALA A 208 -15.89 -15.17 -4.95
C ALA A 208 -16.75 -16.40 -4.58
N GLU A 209 -18.08 -16.22 -4.48
CA GLU A 209 -19.01 -17.32 -4.19
C GLU A 209 -19.07 -18.34 -5.35
N LEU A 210 -18.89 -17.88 -6.60
CA LEU A 210 -18.81 -18.73 -7.80
C LEU A 210 -17.70 -19.78 -7.68
N VAL A 211 -16.54 -19.37 -7.16
CA VAL A 211 -15.38 -20.25 -6.92
C VAL A 211 -15.49 -21.01 -5.59
N GLY A 212 -16.71 -21.23 -5.10
CA GLY A 212 -16.97 -22.13 -3.96
C GLY A 212 -16.59 -21.58 -2.59
N GLU A 213 -16.24 -20.29 -2.49
CA GLU A 213 -15.89 -19.66 -1.23
C GLU A 213 -17.15 -19.36 -0.42
N LYS A 214 -17.13 -19.71 0.86
CA LYS A 214 -18.29 -19.46 1.73
C LYS A 214 -18.30 -17.99 2.10
N LYS A 215 -19.45 -17.33 1.98
CA LYS A 215 -19.65 -15.92 2.38
C LYS A 215 -19.10 -15.58 3.78
N LYS A 216 -19.18 -16.52 4.73
CA LYS A 216 -18.64 -16.36 6.11
C LYS A 216 -17.10 -16.24 6.16
N GLN A 217 -16.40 -16.79 5.17
CA GLN A 217 -14.95 -16.80 5.07
C GLN A 217 -14.40 -15.56 4.33
N LEU A 218 -15.26 -14.86 3.59
CA LEU A 218 -14.91 -13.65 2.85
C LEU A 218 -14.64 -12.44 3.76
N ILE A 219 -13.75 -11.57 3.30
CA ILE A 219 -13.38 -10.32 3.97
C ILE A 219 -13.95 -9.17 3.14
N PHE A 220 -14.96 -8.50 3.69
CA PHE A 220 -15.62 -7.36 3.07
C PHE A 220 -14.85 -6.07 3.34
N VAL A 221 -14.77 -5.22 2.33
CA VAL A 221 -14.22 -3.87 2.43
C VAL A 221 -15.35 -2.93 2.86
N GLU A 222 -15.12 -2.14 3.90
CA GLU A 222 -16.16 -1.24 4.46
C GLU A 222 -16.47 -0.06 3.53
N ASN A 223 -15.43 0.52 2.92
CA ASN A 223 -15.54 1.63 1.97
C ASN A 223 -14.90 1.25 0.63
N PRO A 224 -15.53 0.37 -0.16
CA PRO A 224 -14.95 -0.10 -1.42
C PRO A 224 -14.94 1.00 -2.47
N ILE A 225 -14.01 0.92 -3.42
CA ILE A 225 -13.91 1.85 -4.55
C ILE A 225 -15.15 1.72 -5.47
N SER A 226 -15.65 0.50 -5.62
CA SER A 226 -16.86 0.20 -6.39
C SER A 226 -17.57 -1.04 -5.81
N GLN A 227 -18.84 -1.26 -6.19
CA GLN A 227 -19.59 -2.43 -5.74
C GLN A 227 -18.95 -3.75 -6.21
N ASN A 228 -18.31 -3.77 -7.38
CA ASN A 228 -17.64 -4.93 -7.95
C ASN A 228 -16.24 -5.20 -7.34
N MET A 229 -15.87 -4.46 -6.29
CA MET A 229 -14.59 -4.57 -5.57
C MET A 229 -14.85 -4.56 -4.05
N ASN A 230 -15.84 -5.33 -3.61
CA ASN A 230 -16.37 -5.31 -2.25
C ASN A 230 -15.78 -6.38 -1.32
N VAL A 231 -15.07 -7.38 -1.85
CA VAL A 231 -14.42 -8.43 -1.05
C VAL A 231 -12.96 -8.63 -1.44
N MET A 232 -12.14 -9.07 -0.47
CA MET A 232 -10.78 -9.55 -0.76
C MET A 232 -10.83 -10.93 -1.41
N ARG A 233 -9.96 -11.16 -2.40
CA ARG A 233 -9.85 -12.45 -3.10
C ARG A 233 -9.35 -13.57 -2.16
N ALA A 234 -10.03 -14.70 -2.19
CA ALA A 234 -9.67 -15.92 -1.45
C ALA A 234 -8.85 -16.93 -2.28
N SER A 235 -8.87 -16.75 -3.61
CA SER A 235 -8.11 -17.49 -4.62
C SER A 235 -7.70 -16.50 -5.72
N LEU A 236 -6.66 -16.82 -6.49
CA LEU A 236 -6.29 -16.10 -7.70
C LEU A 236 -7.19 -16.42 -8.91
N LEU A 237 -7.97 -17.51 -8.85
CA LEU A 237 -8.79 -17.98 -9.97
C LEU A 237 -9.74 -16.89 -10.53
N PRO A 238 -10.51 -16.13 -9.72
CA PRO A 238 -11.44 -15.13 -10.26
C PRO A 238 -10.73 -14.08 -11.13
N GLY A 239 -9.64 -13.48 -10.63
CA GLY A 239 -8.89 -12.49 -11.39
C GLY A 239 -8.23 -13.07 -12.65
N LEU A 240 -7.78 -14.32 -12.59
CA LEU A 240 -7.22 -15.02 -13.76
C LEU A 240 -8.29 -15.33 -14.81
N LEU A 241 -9.51 -15.71 -14.39
CA LEU A 241 -10.64 -15.94 -15.31
C LEU A 241 -11.13 -14.63 -15.93
N ASP A 242 -11.18 -13.52 -15.18
CA ASP A 242 -11.50 -12.19 -15.73
C ASP A 242 -10.46 -11.79 -16.79
N THR A 243 -9.18 -12.02 -16.49
CA THR A 243 -8.08 -11.78 -17.45
C THR A 243 -8.21 -12.66 -18.68
N LEU A 244 -8.59 -13.93 -18.52
CA LEU A 244 -8.82 -14.85 -19.63
C LEU A 244 -10.00 -14.39 -20.49
N SER A 245 -11.14 -14.06 -19.88
CA SER A 245 -12.34 -13.58 -20.57
C SER A 245 -12.04 -12.31 -21.37
N TYR A 246 -11.30 -11.36 -20.77
CA TYR A 246 -10.84 -10.17 -21.46
C TYR A 246 -10.02 -10.50 -22.73
N ASN A 247 -9.07 -11.42 -22.65
CA ASN A 247 -8.21 -11.78 -23.79
C ASN A 247 -8.97 -12.56 -24.88
N ILE A 248 -9.88 -13.45 -24.50
CA ILE A 248 -10.75 -14.17 -25.46
C ILE A 248 -11.60 -13.18 -26.24
N ASN A 249 -12.18 -12.19 -25.56
CA ASN A 249 -13.00 -11.15 -26.20
C ASN A 249 -12.20 -10.27 -27.18
N GLN A 250 -10.87 -10.27 -27.08
CA GLN A 250 -9.96 -9.59 -28.01
C GLN A 250 -9.40 -10.53 -29.10
N GLY A 251 -9.94 -11.74 -29.22
CA GLY A 251 -9.56 -12.72 -30.24
C GLY A 251 -8.41 -13.66 -29.86
N SER A 252 -7.98 -13.68 -28.60
CA SER A 252 -6.98 -14.67 -28.16
C SER A 252 -7.61 -16.05 -28.02
N GLU A 253 -7.10 -17.02 -28.76
CA GLU A 253 -7.60 -18.40 -28.72
C GLU A 253 -6.81 -19.32 -27.77
N SER A 254 -5.65 -18.88 -27.28
CA SER A 254 -4.78 -19.69 -26.42
C SER A 254 -4.02 -18.80 -25.45
N LEU A 255 -3.95 -19.22 -24.19
CA LEU A 255 -3.38 -18.40 -23.14
C LEU A 255 -2.70 -19.27 -22.09
N LYS A 256 -1.46 -18.91 -21.73
CA LYS A 256 -0.75 -19.41 -20.55
C LYS A 256 -0.41 -18.21 -19.66
N ILE A 257 -1.08 -18.09 -18.52
CA ILE A 257 -0.87 -16.98 -17.57
C ILE A 257 -0.67 -17.48 -16.16
N PHE A 258 0.10 -16.74 -15.38
CA PHE A 258 0.30 -17.00 -13.95
C PHE A 258 0.40 -15.69 -13.17
N GLU A 259 0.12 -15.74 -11.89
CA GLU A 259 0.26 -14.64 -10.94
C GLU A 259 0.88 -15.18 -9.65
N ILE A 260 1.74 -14.38 -9.03
CA ILE A 260 2.17 -14.56 -7.65
C ILE A 260 1.54 -13.45 -6.83
N GLY A 261 0.73 -13.80 -5.83
CA GLY A 261 0.05 -12.80 -5.03
C GLY A 261 -0.60 -13.32 -3.76
N SER A 262 -1.03 -12.39 -2.91
CA SER A 262 -1.72 -12.71 -1.67
C SER A 262 -3.17 -13.09 -1.89
N VAL A 263 -3.62 -14.10 -1.14
CA VAL A 263 -5.03 -14.48 -0.96
C VAL A 263 -5.41 -14.39 0.51
N PHE A 264 -6.68 -14.06 0.77
CA PHE A 264 -7.16 -13.67 2.10
C PHE A 264 -8.40 -14.46 2.47
N ASN A 265 -8.36 -15.09 3.64
CA ASN A 265 -9.49 -15.87 4.16
C ASN A 265 -9.64 -15.68 5.68
N LYS A 266 -10.88 -15.69 6.17
CA LYS A 266 -11.16 -15.81 7.61
C LYS A 266 -11.15 -17.28 8.01
N ARG A 267 -10.40 -17.62 9.06
CA ARG A 267 -10.57 -18.92 9.75
C ARG A 267 -11.72 -18.82 10.75
N ASP A 268 -12.04 -19.87 11.50
CA ASP A 268 -13.12 -19.89 12.50
C ASP A 268 -12.96 -18.86 13.66
N SER A 269 -11.87 -18.09 13.66
CA SER A 269 -11.68 -16.88 14.48
C SER A 269 -11.76 -15.66 13.57
N ASN A 270 -12.19 -14.50 14.06
CA ASN A 270 -12.18 -13.22 13.33
C ASN A 270 -10.77 -12.77 12.83
N LYS A 271 -9.76 -13.64 12.90
CA LYS A 271 -8.41 -13.42 12.39
C LYS A 271 -8.37 -13.66 10.88
N ILE A 272 -7.91 -12.64 10.18
CA ILE A 272 -7.57 -12.70 8.76
C ILE A 272 -6.29 -13.55 8.59
N ASN A 273 -6.36 -14.53 7.70
CA ASN A 273 -5.21 -15.32 7.26
C ASN A 273 -4.87 -14.89 5.82
N GLU A 274 -3.77 -14.17 5.68
CA GLU A 274 -3.12 -13.87 4.42
C GLU A 274 -2.10 -14.97 4.09
N ARG A 275 -2.06 -15.40 2.83
CA ARG A 275 -1.02 -16.30 2.31
C ARG A 275 -0.64 -15.88 0.91
N GLU A 276 0.65 -15.95 0.61
CA GLU A 276 1.14 -15.77 -0.75
C GLU A 276 1.06 -17.10 -1.51
N VAL A 277 0.44 -17.05 -2.68
CA VAL A 277 0.25 -18.21 -3.56
C VAL A 277 0.76 -17.90 -4.95
N VAL A 278 1.12 -18.95 -5.68
CA VAL A 278 1.27 -18.92 -7.14
C VAL A 278 0.05 -19.59 -7.71
N GLY A 279 -0.63 -18.92 -8.63
CA GLY A 279 -1.76 -19.47 -9.36
C GLY A 279 -1.62 -19.18 -10.84
N GLY A 280 -2.21 -20.01 -11.67
CA GLY A 280 -2.14 -19.81 -13.12
C GLY A 280 -3.09 -20.72 -13.86
N LEU A 281 -3.36 -20.36 -15.10
CA LEU A 281 -4.20 -21.14 -15.99
C LEU A 281 -3.57 -21.32 -17.37
N ILE A 282 -3.96 -22.41 -18.02
CA ILE A 282 -3.67 -22.69 -19.42
C ILE A 282 -4.95 -23.08 -20.15
N THR A 283 -5.06 -22.65 -21.40
CA THR A 283 -6.19 -22.98 -22.29
C THR A 283 -5.77 -22.81 -23.75
N GLY A 284 -6.50 -23.49 -24.65
CA GLY A 284 -6.32 -23.41 -26.09
C GLY A 284 -5.37 -24.47 -26.66
N ILE A 285 -4.74 -24.14 -27.79
CA ILE A 285 -3.94 -25.05 -28.61
C ILE A 285 -2.48 -24.63 -28.53
N GLU A 286 -1.60 -25.57 -28.18
CA GLU A 286 -0.17 -25.39 -28.25
C GLU A 286 0.33 -25.55 -29.69
N GLY A 287 1.24 -24.66 -30.12
CA GLY A 287 1.87 -24.74 -31.44
C GLY A 287 0.94 -24.37 -32.61
N LYS A 288 -0.15 -23.64 -32.36
CA LYS A 288 -1.04 -23.15 -33.42
C LYS A 288 -0.26 -22.37 -34.49
N ASP A 289 -0.56 -22.66 -35.76
CA ASP A 289 0.09 -22.09 -36.94
C ASP A 289 1.60 -22.43 -37.09
N ASN A 290 2.08 -23.46 -36.38
CA ASN A 290 3.42 -23.97 -36.57
C ASN A 290 3.47 -24.93 -37.78
N TRP A 291 4.46 -24.73 -38.65
CA TRP A 291 4.66 -25.52 -39.87
C TRP A 291 4.82 -27.03 -39.62
N SER A 292 5.24 -27.41 -38.40
CA SER A 292 5.41 -28.81 -38.00
C SER A 292 4.10 -29.54 -37.65
N GLY A 293 2.95 -28.86 -37.68
CA GLY A 293 1.62 -29.48 -37.67
C GLY A 293 1.13 -30.07 -36.35
N SER A 294 1.82 -29.87 -35.23
CA SER A 294 1.38 -30.38 -33.92
C SER A 294 0.44 -29.40 -33.23
N ASN A 295 -0.79 -29.28 -33.72
CA ASN A 295 -1.87 -28.54 -33.03
C ASN A 295 -2.41 -29.43 -31.90
N LYS A 296 -1.83 -29.32 -30.71
CA LYS A 296 -2.25 -30.10 -29.54
C LYS A 296 -3.09 -29.23 -28.61
N GLU A 297 -4.31 -29.66 -28.28
CA GLU A 297 -5.09 -29.03 -27.22
C GLU A 297 -4.41 -29.21 -25.87
N LEU A 298 -4.29 -28.11 -25.11
CA LEU A 298 -3.68 -28.12 -23.78
C LEU A 298 -4.62 -28.79 -22.77
N ASP A 299 -4.12 -29.81 -22.09
CA ASP A 299 -4.90 -30.61 -21.14
C ASP A 299 -4.39 -30.53 -19.69
N PHE A 300 -5.02 -31.32 -18.82
CA PHE A 300 -4.63 -31.47 -17.42
C PHE A 300 -3.18 -31.94 -17.24
N PHE A 301 -2.68 -32.82 -18.11
CA PHE A 301 -1.34 -33.37 -18.00
C PHE A 301 -0.27 -32.38 -18.46
N ASP A 302 -0.58 -31.51 -19.42
CA ASP A 302 0.29 -30.39 -19.79
C ASP A 302 0.47 -29.45 -18.60
N LEU A 303 -0.62 -29.11 -17.90
CA LEU A 303 -0.54 -28.33 -16.67
C LEU A 303 0.28 -29.03 -15.59
N LYS A 304 0.04 -30.32 -15.38
CA LYS A 304 0.77 -31.12 -14.39
C LYS A 304 2.27 -31.14 -14.69
N GLY A 305 2.68 -31.37 -15.94
CA GLY A 305 4.09 -31.37 -16.35
C GLY A 305 4.78 -30.02 -16.11
N ASN A 306 4.08 -28.92 -16.39
CA ASN A 306 4.60 -27.57 -16.11
C ASN A 306 4.81 -27.37 -14.60
N LEU A 307 3.87 -27.83 -13.76
CA LEU A 307 4.01 -27.74 -12.30
C LEU A 307 5.13 -28.61 -11.76
N GLU A 308 5.29 -29.83 -12.27
CA GLU A 308 6.39 -30.71 -11.87
C GLU A 308 7.76 -30.09 -12.14
N THR A 309 7.87 -29.23 -13.16
CA THR A 309 9.09 -28.46 -13.48
C THR A 309 9.37 -27.33 -12.50
N VAL A 310 8.32 -26.71 -11.95
CA VAL A 310 8.44 -25.59 -10.98
C VAL A 310 8.72 -26.10 -9.56
N LEU A 311 8.22 -27.29 -9.20
CA LEU A 311 8.34 -27.81 -7.85
C LEU A 311 9.78 -28.23 -7.51
N PRO A 312 10.35 -27.71 -6.41
CA PRO A 312 11.71 -28.05 -6.02
C PRO A 312 11.78 -29.47 -5.45
N GLU A 313 12.62 -30.34 -6.03
CA GLU A 313 12.72 -31.75 -5.61
C GLU A 313 11.36 -32.48 -5.68
N LEU A 314 10.88 -32.71 -6.90
CA LEU A 314 9.60 -33.37 -7.21
C LEU A 314 9.28 -34.61 -6.35
N SER A 315 10.28 -35.40 -5.95
CA SER A 315 10.12 -36.58 -5.10
C SER A 315 9.52 -36.31 -3.72
N LYS A 316 9.51 -35.06 -3.25
CA LYS A 316 8.86 -34.64 -1.99
C LYS A 316 7.36 -34.35 -2.15
N PHE A 317 6.88 -34.30 -3.38
CA PHE A 317 5.51 -33.94 -3.69
C PHE A 317 4.72 -35.15 -4.16
N SER A 318 3.41 -35.14 -3.87
CA SER A 318 2.48 -36.14 -4.38
C SER A 318 1.19 -35.49 -4.82
N PHE A 319 0.60 -36.03 -5.87
CA PHE A 319 -0.70 -35.61 -6.40
C PHE A 319 -1.74 -36.64 -6.00
N LYS A 320 -2.80 -36.21 -5.32
CA LYS A 320 -3.89 -37.10 -4.86
C LYS A 320 -5.20 -36.59 -5.41
N LYS A 321 -6.07 -37.51 -5.86
CA LYS A 321 -7.42 -37.16 -6.31
C LYS A 321 -8.16 -36.46 -5.16
N GLU A 322 -8.79 -35.33 -5.47
CA GLU A 322 -9.57 -34.53 -4.53
C GLU A 322 -10.77 -33.91 -5.24
N GLN A 323 -11.77 -33.47 -4.48
CA GLN A 323 -12.87 -32.67 -5.00
C GLN A 323 -12.72 -31.23 -4.53
N VAL A 324 -12.73 -30.30 -5.48
CA VAL A 324 -12.72 -28.87 -5.24
C VAL A 324 -13.96 -28.29 -5.95
N PRO A 325 -14.83 -27.52 -5.29
CA PRO A 325 -16.15 -27.17 -5.82
C PRO A 325 -16.16 -26.53 -7.22
N PHE A 326 -15.13 -25.73 -7.51
CA PHE A 326 -14.98 -24.99 -8.76
C PHE A 326 -14.13 -25.69 -9.81
N LEU A 327 -13.63 -26.91 -9.52
CA LEU A 327 -12.91 -27.75 -10.46
C LEU A 327 -13.75 -28.98 -10.85
N HIS A 328 -13.39 -29.60 -11.96
CA HIS A 328 -14.05 -30.79 -12.48
C HIS A 328 -13.73 -32.01 -11.60
N PRO A 329 -14.72 -32.76 -11.08
CA PRO A 329 -14.52 -33.83 -10.10
C PRO A 329 -13.69 -35.01 -10.61
N GLY A 330 -13.65 -35.21 -11.93
CA GLY A 330 -12.83 -36.24 -12.59
C GLY A 330 -11.42 -35.79 -12.99
N LYS A 331 -11.16 -34.47 -13.02
CA LYS A 331 -9.90 -33.87 -13.48
C LYS A 331 -9.35 -32.90 -12.42
N THR A 332 -9.20 -33.38 -11.19
CA THR A 332 -8.72 -32.59 -10.04
C THR A 332 -7.73 -33.40 -9.22
N ALA A 333 -6.64 -32.75 -8.82
CA ALA A 333 -5.69 -33.29 -7.86
C ALA A 333 -5.29 -32.22 -6.82
N ALA A 334 -5.18 -32.64 -5.57
CA ALA A 334 -4.48 -31.86 -4.55
C ALA A 334 -2.98 -32.09 -4.66
N LEU A 335 -2.22 -31.03 -4.46
CA LEU A 335 -0.77 -31.10 -4.31
C LEU A 335 -0.41 -31.21 -2.82
N TYR A 336 0.34 -32.24 -2.46
CA TYR A 336 0.84 -32.49 -1.12
C TYR A 336 2.36 -32.44 -1.07
N LYS A 337 2.93 -31.85 -0.01
CA LYS A 337 4.34 -31.99 0.39
C LYS A 337 4.39 -32.85 1.65
N GLY A 338 4.83 -34.09 1.53
CA GLY A 338 4.62 -35.11 2.56
C GLY A 338 3.13 -35.31 2.86
N GLN A 339 2.68 -34.97 4.07
CA GLN A 339 1.27 -35.06 4.47
C GLN A 339 0.52 -33.72 4.41
N LYS A 340 1.22 -32.60 4.20
CA LYS A 340 0.60 -31.26 4.18
C LYS A 340 0.07 -30.96 2.77
N LYS A 341 -1.21 -30.56 2.66
CA LYS A 341 -1.77 -30.00 1.42
C LYS A 341 -1.19 -28.60 1.21
N VAL A 342 -0.59 -28.38 0.04
CA VAL A 342 0.10 -27.12 -0.31
C VAL A 342 -0.56 -26.40 -1.48
N GLY A 343 -1.48 -27.06 -2.18
CA GLY A 343 -2.17 -26.50 -3.33
C GLY A 343 -3.08 -27.51 -4.00
N TYR A 344 -3.53 -27.19 -5.21
CA TYR A 344 -4.35 -28.04 -6.05
C TYR A 344 -4.17 -27.63 -7.53
N LEU A 345 -4.49 -28.54 -8.43
CA LEU A 345 -4.60 -28.31 -9.86
C LEU A 345 -5.79 -29.09 -10.43
N GLY A 346 -6.35 -28.59 -11.51
CA GLY A 346 -7.44 -29.27 -12.20
C GLY A 346 -8.05 -28.46 -13.32
N THR A 347 -8.94 -29.12 -14.04
CA THR A 347 -9.77 -28.47 -15.05
C THR A 347 -10.89 -27.69 -14.35
N VAL A 348 -11.11 -26.43 -14.72
CA VAL A 348 -12.18 -25.60 -14.18
C VAL A 348 -13.54 -26.20 -14.53
N ASN A 349 -14.48 -26.17 -13.58
CA ASN A 349 -15.81 -26.73 -13.78
C ASN A 349 -16.53 -26.04 -14.96
N PRO A 350 -17.05 -26.77 -15.96
CA PRO A 350 -17.72 -26.16 -17.12
C PRO A 350 -18.87 -25.22 -16.75
N LYS A 351 -19.63 -25.53 -15.69
CA LYS A 351 -20.72 -24.66 -15.20
C LYS A 351 -20.22 -23.29 -14.72
N LEU A 352 -18.96 -23.19 -14.32
CA LEU A 352 -18.30 -21.94 -13.95
C LEU A 352 -17.97 -21.13 -15.21
N LEU A 353 -17.39 -21.80 -16.21
CA LEU A 353 -16.97 -21.20 -17.47
C LEU A 353 -18.18 -20.68 -18.26
N ASP A 354 -19.28 -21.43 -18.30
CA ASP A 354 -20.52 -21.04 -18.97
C ASP A 354 -21.07 -19.70 -18.43
N LYS A 355 -20.93 -19.44 -17.12
CA LYS A 355 -21.38 -18.17 -16.51
C LYS A 355 -20.50 -16.98 -16.87
N LEU A 356 -19.28 -17.23 -17.32
CA LEU A 356 -18.30 -16.22 -17.74
C LEU A 356 -18.19 -16.13 -19.26
N ASP A 357 -19.04 -16.85 -20.00
CA ASP A 357 -19.01 -16.99 -21.47
C ASP A 357 -17.64 -17.46 -22.00
N ILE A 358 -16.95 -18.30 -21.21
CA ILE A 358 -15.66 -18.88 -21.58
C ILE A 358 -15.90 -20.24 -22.24
N LYS A 359 -15.48 -20.36 -23.50
CA LYS A 359 -15.55 -21.63 -24.26
C LYS A 359 -14.24 -22.39 -24.16
N GLY A 360 -14.33 -23.72 -24.18
CA GLY A 360 -13.18 -24.61 -24.16
C GLY A 360 -12.74 -25.03 -22.76
N GLU A 361 -11.68 -25.83 -22.71
CA GLU A 361 -11.14 -26.38 -21.47
C GLU A 361 -10.13 -25.41 -20.84
N VAL A 362 -10.35 -25.05 -19.58
CA VAL A 362 -9.42 -24.20 -18.81
C VAL A 362 -8.81 -25.05 -17.69
N ASN A 363 -7.48 -25.16 -17.67
CA ASN A 363 -6.76 -25.91 -16.66
C ASN A 363 -6.07 -24.93 -15.70
N PHE A 364 -6.38 -25.02 -14.41
CA PHE A 364 -5.97 -24.10 -13.36
C PHE A 364 -5.13 -24.78 -12.28
N PHE A 365 -4.21 -24.04 -11.67
CA PHE A 365 -3.52 -24.45 -10.45
C PHE A 365 -3.39 -23.30 -9.46
N GLU A 366 -3.23 -23.65 -8.19
CA GLU A 366 -2.85 -22.73 -7.12
C GLU A 366 -2.07 -23.47 -6.04
N PHE A 367 -0.94 -22.92 -5.60
CA PHE A 367 -0.18 -23.46 -4.47
C PHE A 367 0.53 -22.37 -3.67
N SER A 368 0.76 -22.65 -2.38
CA SER A 368 1.42 -21.75 -1.43
C SER A 368 2.92 -21.63 -1.71
N VAL A 369 3.42 -20.38 -1.85
CA VAL A 369 4.84 -20.09 -2.08
C VAL A 369 5.69 -20.55 -0.88
N ASP A 370 5.22 -20.23 0.32
CA ASP A 370 5.90 -20.61 1.57
C ASP A 370 6.04 -22.13 1.70
N ASP A 371 5.02 -22.87 1.28
CA ASP A 371 4.99 -24.32 1.44
C ASP A 371 5.87 -25.06 0.45
N ILE A 372 6.09 -24.50 -0.75
CA ILE A 372 7.03 -25.08 -1.71
C ILE A 372 8.49 -24.72 -1.38
N SER A 373 8.73 -23.69 -0.57
CA SER A 373 10.08 -23.25 -0.19
C SER A 373 10.96 -24.38 0.39
N GLY A 374 12.23 -24.38 0.01
CA GLY A 374 13.20 -25.36 0.49
C GLY A 374 14.56 -25.21 -0.20
N LYS A 375 15.64 -25.28 0.57
CA LYS A 375 17.00 -25.31 0.02
C LYS A 375 17.27 -26.68 -0.59
N LYS A 376 17.70 -26.69 -1.85
CA LYS A 376 18.17 -27.91 -2.53
C LYS A 376 19.52 -28.32 -1.93
N ASN A 377 19.52 -29.29 -1.03
CA ASN A 377 20.75 -29.86 -0.47
C ASN A 377 21.24 -30.97 -1.41
N ILE A 378 21.95 -30.58 -2.47
CA ILE A 378 22.56 -31.55 -3.40
C ILE A 378 23.71 -32.25 -2.68
N LYS A 379 23.49 -33.51 -2.29
CA LYS A 379 24.55 -34.38 -1.78
C LYS A 379 25.12 -35.21 -2.93
N PHE A 380 26.42 -35.12 -3.15
CA PHE A 380 27.09 -35.98 -4.12
C PHE A 380 26.94 -37.44 -3.71
N LYS A 381 26.47 -38.27 -4.64
CA LYS A 381 26.46 -39.72 -4.51
C LYS A 381 27.38 -40.30 -5.58
N LYS A 382 28.35 -41.11 -5.16
CA LYS A 382 29.31 -41.75 -6.07
C LYS A 382 28.56 -42.59 -7.12
N PHE A 383 28.94 -42.45 -8.38
CA PHE A 383 28.39 -43.25 -9.47
C PHE A 383 28.84 -44.71 -9.37
N SER A 384 27.96 -45.63 -9.79
CA SER A 384 28.31 -47.05 -9.93
C SER A 384 29.35 -47.21 -11.06
N ARG A 385 30.31 -48.14 -10.87
CA ARG A 385 31.26 -48.54 -11.91
C ARG A 385 30.78 -49.73 -12.73
N PHE A 386 29.64 -50.33 -12.36
CA PHE A 386 29.07 -51.51 -13.01
C PHE A 386 27.87 -51.13 -13.89
N PRO A 387 27.65 -51.84 -15.01
CA PRO A 387 26.53 -51.58 -15.91
C PRO A 387 25.18 -51.87 -15.24
N LEU A 388 24.14 -51.12 -15.63
CA LEU A 388 22.76 -51.33 -15.20
C LEU A 388 22.04 -52.28 -16.18
N GLY A 389 21.18 -53.17 -15.67
CA GLY A 389 20.35 -54.06 -16.49
C GLY A 389 18.87 -53.72 -16.36
N PRO A 390 18.23 -53.10 -17.37
CA PRO A 390 16.81 -52.77 -17.31
C PRO A 390 15.94 -54.04 -17.33
N ARG A 391 14.81 -53.97 -16.62
CA ARG A 391 13.76 -55.00 -16.59
C ARG A 391 12.42 -54.28 -16.76
N GLU A 392 11.62 -54.78 -17.68
CA GLU A 392 10.26 -54.29 -17.92
C GLU A 392 9.25 -55.25 -17.29
N ILE A 393 8.21 -54.69 -16.70
CA ILE A 393 7.13 -55.44 -16.05
C ILE A 393 5.82 -54.84 -16.55
N CYS A 394 4.90 -55.69 -17.01
CA CYS A 394 3.53 -55.30 -17.33
C CYS A 394 2.63 -55.74 -16.17
N HIS A 395 2.01 -54.79 -15.48
CA HIS A 395 0.98 -55.08 -14.48
C HIS A 395 -0.36 -55.18 -15.19
N LEU A 396 -0.98 -56.37 -15.15
CA LEU A 396 -2.31 -56.66 -15.69
C LEU A 396 -3.43 -56.01 -14.87
#